data_AF-A0A2G6C583-F1
#
_entry.id   AF-A0A2G6C583-F1
#
_cell.length_a   1.000
_cell.length_b   1.000
_cell.length_c   1.000
_cell.angle_alpha   90.00
_cell.angle_beta   90.00
_cell.angle_gamma   90.00
#
_symmetry.space_group_name_H-M   'P 1'
#
loop_
_entity.id
_entity.type
_entity.pdbx_description
1 polymer ?
#
loop_
_entity_poly.entity_id
_entity_poly.type
_entity_poly.pdbx_seq_one_letter_code
_entity_poly.pdbx_strand_id
1 'polypeptide(L)' 'MSTKNETIAEKQVKLQTILGWFEGDDFQVESASEKFAEAKKIAQEIDSILSEQQNKITELAKSFSDQ' A
#
# COMPACT_ATOMS: atom_id res chain seq x y z
N MET A 1 -4.18 19.31 -13.18
CA MET A 1 -3.27 19.03 -12.05
C MET A 1 -2.90 17.55 -12.15
N SER A 2 -1.62 17.23 -12.39
CA SER A 2 -1.19 15.85 -12.60
C SER A 2 -1.36 15.06 -11.30
N THR A 3 -2.37 14.20 -11.25
CA THR A 3 -2.53 13.19 -10.21
C THR A 3 -1.39 12.20 -10.36
N LYS A 4 -0.23 12.51 -9.75
CA LYS A 4 0.85 11.53 -9.59
C LYS A 4 0.28 10.43 -8.70
N ASN A 5 -0.10 9.31 -9.31
CA ASN A 5 -0.40 8.10 -8.56
C ASN A 5 0.88 7.72 -7.81
N GLU A 6 0.81 7.71 -6.49
CA GLU A 6 1.94 7.35 -5.63
C GLU A 6 2.35 5.90 -5.91
N THR A 7 3.64 5.68 -6.02
CA THR A 7 4.24 4.36 -6.21
C THR A 7 4.05 3.48 -4.97
N ILE A 8 4.15 2.15 -5.12
CA ILE A 8 4.13 1.22 -3.98
C ILE A 8 5.22 1.60 -2.96
N ALA A 9 6.41 1.99 -3.41
CA ALA A 9 7.51 2.39 -2.54
C ALA A 9 7.14 3.61 -1.68
N GLU A 10 6.54 4.65 -2.28
CA GLU A 10 6.06 5.83 -1.54
C GLU A 10 4.97 5.46 -0.53
N LYS A 11 4.03 4.59 -0.92
CA LYS A 11 2.98 4.08 -0.03
C LYS A 11 3.56 3.28 1.14
N GLN A 12 4.58 2.47 0.90
CA GLN A 12 5.24 1.67 1.93
C GLN A 12 5.98 2.56 2.95
N VAL A 13 6.66 3.62 2.49
CA VAL A 13 7.30 4.60 3.39
C VAL A 13 6.25 5.30 4.26
N LYS A 14 5.11 5.70 3.70
CA LYS A 14 4.01 6.28 4.49
C LYS A 14 3.45 5.31 5.52
N LEU A 15 3.22 4.05 5.13
CA LEU A 15 2.74 3.03 6.04
C LEU A 15 3.70 2.84 7.22
N GLN A 16 5.01 2.74 6.94
CA GLN A 16 6.04 2.65 7.99
C GLN A 16 6.07 3.87 8.89
N THR A 17 5.85 5.07 8.34
CA THR A 17 5.78 6.31 9.12
C THR A 17 4.60 6.28 10.10
N ILE A 18 3.42 5.86 9.63
CA ILE A 18 2.23 5.78 10.48
C ILE A 18 2.42 4.71 11.56
N LEU A 19 2.98 3.54 11.21
CA LEU A 19 3.29 2.49 12.18
C LEU A 19 4.31 2.97 13.23
N GLY A 20 5.36 3.68 12.81
CA GLY A 20 6.34 4.25 13.73
C GLY A 20 5.74 5.31 14.66
N TRP A 21 4.74 6.08 14.21
CA TRP A 21 4.02 7.02 15.07
C TRP A 21 3.25 6.31 16.20
N PHE A 22 2.71 5.11 15.97
CA PHE A 22 2.04 4.33 17.04
C PHE A 22 3.01 3.86 18.14
N GLU A 23 4.30 3.77 17.84
CA GLU A 23 5.36 3.35 18.78
C GLU A 23 6.12 4.55 19.37
N GLY A 24 5.82 5.76 18.93
CA GLY A 24 6.54 6.98 19.29
C GLY A 24 5.97 7.71 20.50
N ASP A 25 6.79 8.61 21.06
CA ASP A 25 6.42 9.46 22.20
C ASP A 25 5.31 10.48 21.86
N ASP A 26 5.10 10.79 20.57
CA ASP A 26 4.06 11.68 20.06
C ASP A 26 2.70 10.97 19.86
N PHE A 27 2.54 9.75 20.36
CA PHE A 27 1.31 8.99 20.25
C PHE A 27 0.15 9.67 21.00
N GLN A 28 -0.96 9.88 20.29
CA GLN A 28 -2.18 10.43 20.85
C GLN A 28 -3.36 9.51 20.55
N VAL A 29 -4.00 8.99 21.60
CA VAL A 29 -5.13 8.04 21.47
C VAL A 29 -6.30 8.61 20.67
N GLU A 30 -6.51 9.92 20.73
CA GLU A 30 -7.56 10.63 19.99
C GLU A 30 -7.34 10.55 18.47
N SER A 31 -6.07 10.56 18.03
CA SER A 31 -5.68 10.43 16.61
C SER A 31 -5.49 8.99 16.16
N ALA A 32 -5.49 8.02 17.09
CA ALA A 32 -5.19 6.61 16.82
C ALA A 32 -6.18 6.01 15.81
N SER A 33 -7.47 6.30 15.96
CA SER A 33 -8.51 5.79 15.05
C SER A 33 -8.33 6.27 13.61
N GLU A 34 -7.98 7.55 13.43
CA GLU A 34 -7.74 8.13 12.11
C GLU A 34 -6.48 7.56 11.47
N LYS A 35 -5.37 7.53 12.23
CA LYS A 35 -4.09 6.96 11.77
C LYS A 35 -4.21 5.47 11.43
N PHE A 36 -5.01 4.73 12.19
CA PHE A 36 -5.28 3.32 11.91
C PHE A 36 -6.06 3.14 10.61
N ALA A 37 -7.11 3.94 10.39
CA ALA A 37 -7.88 3.92 9.15
C ALA A 37 -7.00 4.29 7.94
N GLU A 38 -6.12 5.28 8.10
CA GLU A 38 -5.14 5.69 7.10
C GLU A 38 -4.16 4.55 6.76
N ALA A 39 -3.53 3.94 7.78
CA ALA A 39 -2.62 2.81 7.60
C ALA A 39 -3.32 1.63 6.91
N LYS A 40 -4.53 1.29 7.35
CA LYS A 40 -5.32 0.20 6.75
C LYS A 40 -5.60 0.46 5.27
N LYS A 41 -6.01 1.68 4.92
CA LYS A 41 -6.25 2.07 3.53
C LYS A 41 -5.00 1.93 2.68
N ILE A 42 -3.86 2.43 3.16
CA ILE A 42 -2.58 2.34 2.43
C ILE A 42 -2.17 0.88 2.23
N ALA A 43 -2.32 0.03 3.25
CA ALA A 43 -2.05 -1.39 3.13
C ALA A 43 -2.93 -2.08 2.09
N GLN A 44 -4.23 -1.76 2.05
CA GLN A 44 -5.16 -2.29 1.05
C GLN A 44 -4.81 -1.84 -0.37
N GLU A 45 -4.39 -0.59 -0.54
CA GLU A 45 -3.95 -0.08 -1.85
C GLU A 45 -2.69 -0.80 -2.34
N ILE A 46 -1.71 -1.05 -1.45
CA ILE A 46 -0.50 -1.82 -1.79
C ILE A 46 -0.88 -3.23 -2.22
N ASP A 47 -1.73 -3.91 -1.46
CA ASP A 47 -2.18 -5.27 -1.75
C ASP A 47 -2.90 -5.38 -3.11
N SER A 48 -3.77 -4.41 -3.41
CA SER A 48 -4.44 -4.32 -4.72
C SER A 48 -3.46 -4.19 -5.87
N ILE A 49 -2.46 -3.30 -5.75
CA ILE A 49 -1.47 -3.08 -6.82
C ILE A 49 -0.60 -4.33 -7.02
N LEU A 50 -0.17 -4.98 -5.93
CA LEU A 50 0.62 -6.21 -6.01
C LEU A 50 -0.19 -7.36 -6.64
N SER A 51 -1.46 -7.49 -6.27
CA SER A 51 -2.37 -8.48 -6.85
C SER A 51 -2.58 -8.25 -8.34
N GLU A 52 -2.77 -7.00 -8.78
CA GLU A 52 -2.86 -6.67 -10.20
C GLU A 52 -1.59 -7.02 -10.98
N GLN A 53 -0.42 -6.76 -10.40
CA GLN A 53 0.87 -7.10 -11.02
C GLN A 53 1.05 -8.62 -11.13
N GLN A 54 0.69 -9.37 -10.08
CA GLN A 54 0.73 -10.83 -10.09
C GLN A 54 -0.21 -11.42 -11.16
N ASN A 55 -1.42 -10.88 -11.29
CA ASN A 55 -2.38 -11.30 -12.31
C ASN A 55 -1.80 -11.09 -13.71
N LYS A 56 -1.20 -9.93 -13.99
CA LYS A 56 -0.54 -9.65 -15.28
C LYS A 56 0.59 -10.64 -15.58
N ILE A 57 1.43 -10.95 -14.60
CA ILE A 57 2.50 -11.96 -14.76
C ILE A 57 1.90 -13.34 -15.08
N THR A 58 0.82 -13.71 -14.40
CA THR A 58 0.14 -14.99 -14.61
C THR A 58 -0.49 -15.10 -15.99
N GLU A 59 -1.11 -14.02 -16.50
CA GLU A 59 -1.65 -13.96 -17.86
C GLU A 59 -0.54 -14.07 -18.91
N LEU A 60 0.59 -13.38 -18.72
CA LEU A 60 1.74 -13.51 -19.59
C LEU A 60 2.28 -14.95 -19.61
N ALA A 61 2.40 -15.60 -18.45
CA ALA A 61 2.86 -17.00 -18.37
C ALA A 61 1.96 -17.96 -19.16
N LYS A 62 0.64 -17.77 -19.12
CA LYS A 62 -0.31 -18.55 -19.93
C LYS A 62 -0.08 -18.34 -21.42
N SER A 63 0.14 -17.08 -21.84
CA SER A 63 0.39 -16.76 -23.26
C SER A 63 1.62 -17.46 -23.86
N PHE A 64 2.62 -17.78 -23.04
CA PHE A 64 3.80 -18.53 -23.46
C PHE A 64 3.60 -20.06 -23.44
N SER A 65 2.62 -20.56 -22.69
CA SER A 65 2.32 -21.99 -22.57
C SER A 65 1.33 -22.48 -23.64
N ASP A 66 0.56 -21.56 -24.22
CA ASP A 66 -0.38 -21.84 -25.32
C ASP A 66 0.28 -21.74 -26.71
N GLN A 67 1.60 -21.51 -26.78
CA GLN A 67 2.43 -21.56 -28.01
C GLN A 67 3.22 -22.87 -28.10
#